data_AF-A0A2H6LMH9-F1
#
_entry.id   AF-A0A2H6LMH9-F1
#
_cell.length_a   1.000
_cell.length_b   1.000
_cell.length_c   1.000
_cell.angle_alpha   90.00
_cell.angle_beta   90.00
_cell.angle_gamma   90.00
#
_symmetry.space_group_name_H-M   'P 1'
#
loop_
_entity.id
_entity.type
_entity.pdbx_description
1 polymer ?
#
loop_
_entity_poly.entity_id
_entity_poly.type
_entity_poly.pdbx_seq_one_letter_code
_entity_poly.pdbx_strand_id
1 'polypeptide(L)'
;MTSLLGAIASGCTSFATPNVQQSNSININALSQTVADKGDKNSSTAANPTQPKNSDNPVNKPALKEGMPYQQARELVIQAGWRPNLQGDAPNLRDASVKELYDFGYKEVKDCAGTGIGACLFEFTNQAGELLSISATIADRSNTERLVWRWSIEKKTNNNQQTVMSADPEKPPFIGTRLFNFLGGSGTGQSIAIAPDGTTIVKLNGTFESSIQYNGKFSNPIILQDGSGLGLLLKDGKIYSLLSNGQIAKGCKGEGTVCESSLLELSSTPIKDGFYILGGTDQGLEVRGKQYRYYDEEGNKEWNPISELNSIKEGLVFDGQNYWCIPPQKEIGVCSENGWIPSR
;
A
#
# COMPACT_ATOMS: atom_id res chain seq x y z
N MET A 1 -41.06 -38.11 -29.85
CA MET A 1 -40.59 -39.36 -29.19
C MET A 1 -39.15 -39.58 -29.62
N THR A 2 -38.31 -39.98 -28.65
CA THR A 2 -36.97 -40.59 -28.78
C THR A 2 -35.84 -39.80 -29.45
N SER A 3 -34.96 -39.25 -28.62
CA SER A 3 -33.52 -39.05 -28.88
C SER A 3 -32.80 -39.12 -27.52
N LEU A 4 -32.34 -40.31 -27.15
CA LEU A 4 -30.99 -40.88 -27.29
C LEU A 4 -30.03 -40.39 -26.20
N LEU A 5 -29.77 -41.33 -25.28
CA LEU A 5 -28.81 -41.30 -24.18
C LEU A 5 -27.36 -41.26 -24.69
N GLY A 6 -26.51 -40.53 -23.98
CA GLY A 6 -25.06 -40.62 -24.09
C GLY A 6 -24.42 -40.39 -22.71
N ALA A 7 -24.23 -41.47 -21.96
CA ALA A 7 -23.46 -41.50 -20.72
C ALA A 7 -22.06 -42.03 -21.06
N ILE A 8 -21.01 -41.38 -20.54
CA ILE A 8 -19.66 -41.93 -20.50
C ILE A 8 -19.21 -41.92 -19.04
N ALA A 9 -19.22 -43.10 -18.44
CA ALA A 9 -18.55 -43.41 -17.19
C ALA A 9 -17.29 -44.21 -17.55
N SER A 10 -16.14 -43.76 -17.06
CA SER A 10 -14.88 -44.51 -17.11
C SER A 10 -14.34 -44.60 -15.69
N GLY A 11 -14.40 -45.83 -15.15
CA GLY A 11 -13.88 -46.19 -13.84
C GLY A 11 -12.52 -46.89 -13.92
N CYS A 12 -11.74 -46.64 -12.87
CA CYS A 12 -10.84 -47.53 -12.10
C CYS A 12 -9.76 -48.37 -12.79
N THR A 13 -8.51 -48.20 -12.34
CA THR A 13 -7.72 -49.27 -11.70
C THR A 13 -6.71 -48.69 -10.69
N SER A 14 -6.69 -49.31 -9.50
CA SER A 14 -5.77 -49.08 -8.36
C SER A 14 -4.64 -50.11 -8.37
N PHE A 15 -3.45 -49.76 -7.85
CA PHE A 15 -2.46 -50.59 -7.14
C PHE A 15 -1.47 -49.61 -6.47
N ALA A 16 -0.80 -49.80 -5.32
CA ALA A 16 -0.89 -50.66 -4.14
C ALA A 16 0.11 -50.05 -3.12
N THR A 17 -0.14 -50.23 -1.82
CA THR A 17 0.70 -49.80 -0.68
C THR A 17 2.02 -50.59 -0.57
N PRO A 18 2.95 -50.16 0.30
CA PRO A 18 3.01 -50.92 1.56
C PRO A 18 3.10 -50.09 2.84
N ASN A 19 2.57 -50.77 3.84
CA ASN A 19 2.35 -50.55 5.25
C ASN A 19 3.67 -50.56 6.07
N VAL A 20 3.82 -49.68 7.08
CA VAL A 20 4.65 -49.93 8.28
C VAL A 20 3.98 -49.30 9.52
N GLN A 21 3.10 -50.11 10.11
CA GLN A 21 3.07 -50.57 11.51
C GLN A 21 3.49 -49.64 12.67
N GLN A 22 2.51 -49.43 13.55
CA GLN A 22 2.57 -48.89 14.90
C GLN A 22 2.57 -50.05 15.92
N SER A 23 3.43 -50.03 16.94
CA SER A 23 3.16 -50.67 18.24
C SER A 23 4.08 -50.20 19.37
N ASN A 24 3.45 -49.94 20.51
CA ASN A 24 3.98 -49.56 21.83
C ASN A 24 5.03 -50.51 22.44
N SER A 25 5.89 -49.99 23.33
CA SER A 25 5.89 -50.35 24.78
C SER A 25 7.06 -49.74 25.56
N ILE A 26 6.79 -49.53 26.85
CA ILE A 26 7.60 -48.92 27.92
C ILE A 26 8.46 -49.99 28.60
N ASN A 27 9.68 -49.63 29.04
CA ASN A 27 10.41 -50.22 30.18
C ASN A 27 11.57 -49.28 30.55
N ILE A 28 11.52 -48.45 31.59
CA ILE A 28 11.80 -48.70 33.03
C ILE A 28 13.10 -49.49 33.28
N ASN A 29 14.13 -48.76 33.72
CA ASN A 29 15.08 -49.10 34.79
C ASN A 29 15.58 -47.75 35.36
N ALA A 30 15.05 -47.29 36.50
CA ALA A 30 15.51 -47.56 37.87
C ALA A 30 16.92 -46.96 38.13
N LEU A 31 17.04 -45.73 38.65
CA LEU A 31 16.92 -45.24 40.05
C LEU A 31 18.27 -45.22 40.80
N SER A 32 18.55 -44.07 41.40
CA SER A 32 19.36 -43.80 42.62
C SER A 32 20.68 -43.06 42.36
N GLN A 33 21.14 -42.13 43.19
CA GLN A 33 20.59 -41.40 44.33
C GLN A 33 21.49 -40.19 44.54
N THR A 34 20.94 -39.23 45.24
CA THR A 34 21.46 -37.92 45.65
C THR A 34 22.50 -38.01 46.78
N VAL A 35 23.31 -36.94 46.91
CA VAL A 35 23.76 -36.27 48.16
C VAL A 35 25.21 -36.45 48.67
N ALA A 36 25.83 -35.26 48.87
CA ALA A 36 26.82 -34.83 49.88
C ALA A 36 28.27 -35.36 49.81
N ASP A 37 29.33 -34.64 50.19
CA ASP A 37 29.62 -33.28 50.68
C ASP A 37 31.14 -33.22 50.97
N LYS A 38 31.69 -32.01 51.23
CA LYS A 38 33.08 -31.57 51.56
C LYS A 38 33.81 -30.88 50.40
N GLY A 39 34.33 -29.67 50.52
CA GLY A 39 34.48 -28.76 51.66
C GLY A 39 35.68 -27.83 51.44
N ASP A 40 35.53 -26.58 51.91
CA ASP A 40 36.55 -25.57 52.26
C ASP A 40 37.05 -24.50 51.25
N LYS A 41 36.62 -23.25 51.54
CA LYS A 41 37.36 -21.96 51.75
C LYS A 41 38.33 -21.47 50.64
N ASN A 42 38.40 -20.20 50.21
CA ASN A 42 38.36 -18.92 50.94
C ASN A 42 38.32 -17.70 49.96
N SER A 43 37.83 -16.56 50.46
CA SER A 43 38.16 -15.14 50.17
C SER A 43 38.15 -14.53 48.74
N SER A 44 37.14 -13.68 48.53
CA SER A 44 37.14 -12.31 48.01
C SER A 44 38.38 -11.73 47.31
N THR A 45 38.20 -11.28 46.06
CA THR A 45 38.67 -9.96 45.60
C THR A 45 37.91 -9.51 44.35
N ALA A 46 37.61 -8.22 44.32
CA ALA A 46 36.76 -7.54 43.35
C ALA A 46 37.31 -7.59 41.91
N ALA A 47 36.42 -7.85 40.95
CA ALA A 47 36.49 -7.30 39.62
C ALA A 47 35.06 -7.23 39.07
N ASN A 48 34.56 -6.01 38.84
CA ASN A 48 33.32 -5.76 38.12
C ASN A 48 33.33 -6.53 36.79
N PRO A 49 32.38 -7.44 36.52
CA PRO A 49 32.08 -7.82 35.15
C PRO A 49 31.30 -6.64 34.56
N THR A 50 32.06 -5.88 33.80
CA THR A 50 31.65 -4.94 32.77
C THR A 50 30.22 -5.20 32.30
N GLN A 51 29.36 -4.20 32.53
CA GLN A 51 28.12 -3.97 31.79
C GLN A 51 28.29 -4.43 30.33
N PRO A 52 27.33 -5.19 29.76
CA PRO A 52 27.37 -5.47 28.34
C PRO A 52 27.41 -4.12 27.61
N LYS A 53 28.55 -3.86 26.94
CA LYS A 53 28.62 -2.84 25.91
C LYS A 53 27.46 -3.11 24.98
N ASN A 54 26.49 -2.20 24.93
CA ASN A 54 25.58 -2.10 23.81
C ASN A 54 26.45 -2.07 22.56
N SER A 55 26.55 -3.20 21.86
CA SER A 55 27.05 -3.18 20.50
C SER A 55 25.93 -2.50 19.72
N ASP A 56 26.08 -1.21 19.49
CA ASP A 56 25.48 -0.55 18.34
C ASP A 56 26.08 -1.24 17.10
N ASN A 57 25.63 -2.46 16.82
CA ASN A 57 25.82 -3.05 15.51
C ASN A 57 24.90 -2.24 14.59
N PRO A 58 25.44 -1.43 13.67
CA PRO A 58 24.59 -0.73 12.73
C PRO A 58 23.81 -1.81 11.97
N VAL A 59 22.48 -1.79 12.09
CA VAL A 59 21.64 -2.70 11.32
C VAL A 59 21.95 -2.45 9.86
N ASN A 60 22.42 -3.48 9.18
CA ASN A 60 22.81 -3.35 7.77
C ASN A 60 21.59 -2.93 6.96
N LYS A 61 21.72 -1.84 6.21
CA LYS A 61 20.69 -1.37 5.30
C LYS A 61 20.52 -2.41 4.18
N PRO A 62 19.31 -2.96 3.94
CA PRO A 62 19.11 -3.96 2.92
C PRO A 62 19.35 -3.35 1.52
N ALA A 63 20.06 -4.09 0.66
CA ALA A 63 20.43 -3.66 -0.69
C ALA A 63 19.29 -3.85 -1.69
N LEU A 64 18.17 -3.17 -1.45
CA LEU A 64 16.99 -3.23 -2.29
C LEU A 64 17.17 -2.44 -3.59
N LYS A 65 16.47 -2.86 -4.65
CA LYS A 65 16.46 -2.23 -5.97
C LYS A 65 15.04 -2.18 -6.51
N GLU A 66 14.69 -1.08 -7.15
CA GLU A 66 13.43 -0.97 -7.89
C GLU A 66 13.42 -1.99 -9.04
N GLY A 67 12.24 -2.57 -9.30
CA GLY A 67 12.02 -3.61 -10.31
C GLY A 67 12.45 -5.01 -9.90
N MET A 68 13.04 -5.21 -8.71
CA MET A 68 13.44 -6.56 -8.28
C MET A 68 12.25 -7.37 -7.74
N PRO A 69 12.19 -8.71 -7.91
CA PRO A 69 11.13 -9.53 -7.33
C PRO A 69 11.02 -9.33 -5.81
N TYR A 70 9.80 -9.15 -5.31
CA TYR A 70 9.53 -8.93 -3.89
C TYR A 70 10.03 -10.10 -3.03
N GLN A 71 9.89 -11.34 -3.50
CA GLN A 71 10.43 -12.50 -2.81
C GLN A 71 11.95 -12.37 -2.59
N GLN A 72 12.70 -11.94 -3.60
CA GLN A 72 14.14 -11.71 -3.49
C GLN A 72 14.44 -10.54 -2.54
N ALA A 73 13.67 -9.46 -2.61
CA ALA A 73 13.80 -8.33 -1.69
C ALA A 73 13.57 -8.75 -0.23
N ARG A 74 12.52 -9.54 0.03
CA ARG A 74 12.19 -10.10 1.33
C ARG A 74 13.33 -10.94 1.90
N GLU A 75 13.96 -11.77 1.07
CA GLU A 75 15.13 -12.55 1.48
C GLU A 75 16.30 -11.66 1.90
N LEU A 76 16.61 -10.62 1.13
CA LEU A 76 17.67 -9.66 1.46
C LEU A 76 17.37 -8.90 2.77
N VAL A 77 16.11 -8.56 2.98
CA VAL A 77 15.64 -7.85 4.19
C VAL A 77 15.79 -8.74 5.42
N ILE A 78 15.35 -10.00 5.34
CA ILE A 78 15.50 -10.97 6.42
C ILE A 78 16.98 -11.27 6.69
N GLN A 79 17.80 -11.43 5.65
CA GLN A 79 19.25 -11.62 5.77
C GLN A 79 19.94 -10.42 6.43
N ALA A 80 19.44 -9.21 6.21
CA ALA A 80 19.92 -7.98 6.84
C ALA A 80 19.48 -7.83 8.31
N GLY A 81 18.78 -8.82 8.88
CA GLY A 81 18.40 -8.85 10.29
C GLY A 81 17.04 -8.20 10.59
N TRP A 82 16.28 -7.85 9.55
CA TRP A 82 14.90 -7.38 9.70
C TRP A 82 13.94 -8.56 9.83
N ARG A 83 12.82 -8.35 10.50
CA ARG A 83 11.78 -9.36 10.73
C ARG A 83 10.42 -8.83 10.27
N PRO A 84 9.52 -9.66 9.74
CA PRO A 84 8.15 -9.25 9.44
C PRO A 84 7.53 -8.46 10.59
N ASN A 85 6.99 -7.28 10.29
CA ASN A 85 6.35 -6.44 11.29
C ASN A 85 4.93 -6.95 11.59
N LEU A 86 4.84 -7.88 12.53
CA LEU A 86 3.56 -8.43 12.99
C LEU A 86 2.93 -7.62 14.14
N GLN A 87 3.59 -6.54 14.56
CA GLN A 87 3.09 -5.63 15.60
C GLN A 87 2.69 -4.30 14.96
N GLY A 88 1.52 -3.78 15.29
CA GLY A 88 0.91 -2.62 14.61
C GLY A 88 -0.37 -3.01 13.90
N ASP A 89 -0.70 -2.31 12.82
CA ASP A 89 -1.94 -2.54 12.08
C ASP A 89 -1.99 -3.96 11.52
N ALA A 90 -3.15 -4.59 11.69
CA ALA A 90 -3.39 -5.92 11.18
C ALA A 90 -3.52 -5.88 9.65
N PRO A 91 -3.10 -6.93 8.93
CA PRO A 91 -3.35 -7.03 7.49
C PRO A 91 -4.84 -6.85 7.20
N ASN A 92 -5.17 -6.05 6.18
CA ASN A 92 -6.54 -5.86 5.71
C ASN A 92 -7.05 -7.12 4.97
N LEU A 93 -7.37 -8.18 5.71
CA LEU A 93 -7.82 -9.46 5.15
C LEU A 93 -9.19 -9.40 4.44
N ARG A 94 -9.85 -8.24 4.42
CA ARG A 94 -11.04 -7.99 3.61
C ARG A 94 -10.69 -7.70 2.15
N ASP A 95 -9.48 -7.20 1.88
CA ASP A 95 -8.95 -7.08 0.52
C ASP A 95 -8.51 -8.46 0.02
N ALA A 96 -9.01 -8.86 -1.16
CA ALA A 96 -8.73 -10.17 -1.74
C ALA A 96 -7.24 -10.35 -2.06
N SER A 97 -6.56 -9.28 -2.49
CA SER A 97 -5.14 -9.30 -2.81
C SER A 97 -4.29 -9.45 -1.55
N VAL A 98 -4.63 -8.72 -0.48
CA VAL A 98 -3.97 -8.85 0.82
C VAL A 98 -4.17 -10.25 1.38
N LYS A 99 -5.40 -10.78 1.32
CA LYS A 99 -5.72 -12.12 1.81
C LYS A 99 -4.92 -13.20 1.08
N GLU A 100 -4.84 -13.14 -0.24
CA GLU A 100 -4.07 -14.10 -1.03
C GLU A 100 -2.57 -14.06 -0.69
N LEU A 101 -1.97 -12.87 -0.59
CA LEU A 101 -0.55 -12.72 -0.19
C LEU A 101 -0.30 -13.23 1.22
N TYR A 102 -1.24 -12.96 2.13
CA TYR A 102 -1.17 -13.42 3.50
C TYR A 102 -1.24 -14.95 3.57
N ASP A 103 -2.16 -15.57 2.83
CA ASP A 103 -2.30 -17.04 2.74
C ASP A 103 -1.08 -17.69 2.07
N PHE A 104 -0.47 -17.00 1.10
CA PHE A 104 0.78 -17.40 0.46
C PHE A 104 2.00 -17.34 1.41
N GLY A 105 1.90 -16.61 2.52
CA GLY A 105 2.92 -16.59 3.59
C GLY A 105 3.62 -15.24 3.79
N TYR A 106 3.24 -14.19 3.05
CA TYR A 106 3.71 -12.83 3.28
C TYR A 106 2.92 -12.18 4.41
N LYS A 107 3.15 -12.65 5.64
CA LYS A 107 2.44 -12.18 6.84
C LYS A 107 2.71 -10.71 7.17
N GLU A 108 3.77 -10.14 6.60
CA GLU A 108 4.13 -8.73 6.68
C GLU A 108 3.28 -7.78 5.81
N VAL A 109 2.42 -8.30 4.92
CA VAL A 109 1.54 -7.46 4.10
C VAL A 109 0.55 -6.70 4.98
N LYS A 110 0.35 -5.40 4.69
CA LYS A 110 -0.58 -4.53 5.42
C LYS A 110 -1.84 -4.26 4.63
N ASP A 111 -1.65 -3.66 3.46
CA ASP A 111 -2.75 -3.27 2.59
C ASP A 111 -2.32 -3.22 1.13
N CYS A 112 -3.29 -3.23 0.22
CA CYS A 112 -3.09 -3.15 -1.21
C CYS A 112 -3.92 -2.02 -1.82
N ALA A 113 -3.29 -1.21 -2.67
CA ALA A 113 -3.97 -0.16 -3.40
C ALA A 113 -4.83 -0.76 -4.52
N GLY A 114 -6.12 -0.44 -4.55
CA GLY A 114 -7.05 -0.84 -5.62
C GLY A 114 -6.89 -0.05 -6.93
N THR A 115 -5.77 0.65 -7.13
CA THR A 115 -5.54 1.61 -8.22
C THR A 115 -5.21 0.97 -9.58
N GLY A 116 -5.63 -0.28 -9.82
CA GLY A 116 -5.34 -1.03 -11.05
C GLY A 116 -3.90 -1.53 -11.22
N ILE A 117 -2.92 -0.92 -10.54
CA ILE A 117 -1.52 -1.41 -10.45
C ILE A 117 -1.28 -2.35 -9.26
N GLY A 118 -2.27 -2.43 -8.36
CA GLY A 118 -2.29 -3.38 -7.24
C GLY A 118 -1.13 -3.26 -6.27
N ALA A 119 -0.56 -2.06 -6.03
CA ALA A 119 0.62 -1.91 -5.17
C ALA A 119 0.30 -2.29 -3.71
N CYS A 120 1.06 -3.21 -3.11
CA CYS A 120 0.87 -3.59 -1.71
C CYS A 120 2.01 -3.10 -0.82
N LEU A 121 1.66 -2.75 0.41
CA LEU A 121 2.57 -2.37 1.48
C LEU A 121 2.97 -3.59 2.30
N PHE A 122 4.27 -3.76 2.51
CA PHE A 122 4.87 -4.79 3.35
C PHE A 122 5.78 -4.13 4.38
N GLU A 123 5.72 -4.59 5.62
CA GLU A 123 6.45 -3.96 6.72
C GLU A 123 7.38 -4.90 7.46
N PHE A 124 8.55 -4.41 7.83
CA PHE A 124 9.54 -5.14 8.61
C PHE A 124 10.08 -4.29 9.74
N THR A 125 10.45 -4.90 10.86
CA THR A 125 11.12 -4.22 11.98
C THR A 125 12.45 -4.87 12.28
N ASN A 126 13.38 -4.08 12.79
CA ASN A 126 14.68 -4.58 13.24
C ASN A 126 14.83 -4.52 14.77
N GLN A 127 15.97 -4.98 15.29
CA GLN A 127 16.25 -4.99 16.73
C GLN A 127 16.36 -3.58 17.35
N ALA A 128 16.66 -2.56 16.54
CA ALA A 128 16.66 -1.16 16.96
C ALA A 128 15.23 -0.56 17.00
N GLY A 129 14.22 -1.31 16.55
CA GLY A 129 12.84 -0.85 16.47
C GLY A 129 12.58 0.14 15.34
N GLU A 130 13.45 0.18 14.33
CA GLU A 130 13.18 0.89 13.08
C GLU A 130 12.16 0.10 12.25
N LEU A 131 11.34 0.81 11.46
CA LEU A 131 10.32 0.24 10.58
C LEU A 131 10.77 0.40 9.12
N LEU A 132 10.81 -0.70 8.38
CA LEU A 132 11.07 -0.73 6.94
C LEU A 132 9.74 -1.00 6.23
N SER A 133 9.32 -0.05 5.41
CA SER A 133 8.12 -0.14 4.59
C SER A 133 8.54 -0.38 3.14
N ILE A 134 7.99 -1.41 2.50
CA ILE A 134 8.26 -1.77 1.10
C ILE A 134 6.93 -1.75 0.35
N SER A 135 6.86 -0.98 -0.73
CA SER A 135 5.76 -1.08 -1.70
C SER A 135 6.18 -1.94 -2.88
N ALA A 136 5.35 -2.93 -3.24
CA ALA A 136 5.58 -3.75 -4.43
C ALA A 136 4.33 -3.82 -5.31
N THR A 137 4.50 -3.69 -6.62
CA THR A 137 3.43 -3.76 -7.64
C THR A 137 3.36 -5.14 -8.26
N ILE A 138 2.25 -5.47 -8.91
CA ILE A 138 2.10 -6.75 -9.63
C ILE A 138 3.07 -6.74 -10.84
N ALA A 139 3.81 -7.83 -11.03
CA ALA A 139 4.72 -8.01 -12.17
C ALA A 139 3.99 -8.48 -13.43
N ASP A 140 2.97 -9.33 -13.23
CA ASP A 140 2.22 -10.03 -14.27
C ASP A 140 0.71 -10.09 -13.94
N ARG A 141 0.02 -11.21 -14.19
CA ARG A 141 -1.38 -11.40 -13.78
C ARG A 141 -1.52 -12.05 -12.40
N SER A 142 -0.42 -12.49 -11.78
CA SER A 142 -0.40 -13.16 -10.49
C SER A 142 -0.10 -12.18 -9.38
N ASN A 143 -0.95 -12.16 -8.36
CA ASN A 143 -0.73 -11.37 -7.17
C ASN A 143 0.52 -11.81 -6.38
N THR A 144 0.96 -13.06 -6.51
CA THR A 144 2.15 -13.59 -5.81
C THR A 144 3.47 -13.14 -6.44
N GLU A 145 3.47 -12.73 -7.71
CA GLU A 145 4.64 -12.23 -8.42
C GLU A 145 4.63 -10.71 -8.43
N ARG A 146 5.42 -10.12 -7.52
CA ARG A 146 5.47 -8.67 -7.32
C ARG A 146 6.86 -8.13 -7.54
N LEU A 147 6.95 -6.91 -8.07
CA LEU A 147 8.20 -6.17 -8.20
C LEU A 147 8.26 -5.07 -7.15
N VAL A 148 9.38 -4.97 -6.45
CA VAL A 148 9.67 -3.85 -5.57
C VAL A 148 9.57 -2.58 -6.38
N TRP A 149 8.72 -1.68 -5.92
CA TRP A 149 8.59 -0.37 -6.50
C TRP A 149 9.38 0.64 -5.68
N ARG A 150 9.20 0.65 -4.35
CA ARG A 150 9.87 1.61 -3.46
C ARG A 150 9.96 1.10 -2.03
N TRP A 151 10.85 1.67 -1.24
CA TRP A 151 10.98 1.35 0.18
C TRP A 151 11.54 2.51 1.00
N SER A 152 11.24 2.51 2.31
CA SER A 152 11.70 3.51 3.28
C SER A 152 12.03 2.89 4.63
N ILE A 153 12.95 3.51 5.38
CA ILE A 153 13.27 3.12 6.76
C ILE A 153 12.93 4.29 7.68
N GLU A 154 11.92 4.11 8.53
CA GLU A 154 11.59 5.03 9.62
C GLU A 154 12.46 4.72 10.83
N LYS A 155 13.22 5.72 11.26
CA LYS A 155 13.91 5.67 12.55
C LYS A 155 12.92 6.03 13.64
N LYS A 156 13.02 5.36 14.81
CA LYS A 156 12.36 5.87 16.02
C LYS A 156 12.93 7.24 16.36
N THR A 157 12.23 8.29 15.94
CA THR A 157 12.57 9.66 16.31
C THR A 157 12.19 9.82 17.78
N ASN A 158 13.19 9.98 18.66
CA ASN A 158 12.93 10.69 19.91
C ASN A 158 12.44 12.08 19.50
N ASN A 159 11.16 12.36 19.73
CA ASN A 159 10.57 13.68 19.51
C ASN A 159 11.40 14.74 20.23
N ASN A 160 12.31 15.38 19.50
CA ASN A 160 12.90 16.69 19.75
C ASN A 160 14.09 16.88 18.82
N GLN A 161 13.83 17.25 17.55
CA GLN A 161 14.65 18.19 16.80
C GLN A 161 13.97 18.52 15.48
N GLN A 162 13.08 19.52 15.57
CA GLN A 162 12.51 20.21 14.43
C GLN A 162 13.61 21.16 13.91
N THR A 163 14.33 20.73 12.88
CA THR A 163 15.29 21.61 12.19
C THR A 163 14.49 22.54 11.30
N VAL A 164 14.19 23.73 11.82
CA VAL A 164 13.59 24.82 11.08
C VAL A 164 14.66 25.41 10.16
N MET A 165 14.61 25.05 8.88
CA MET A 165 15.15 25.93 7.84
C MET A 165 14.01 26.84 7.41
N SER A 166 14.02 28.06 7.95
CA SER A 166 13.15 29.16 7.57
C SER A 166 13.51 29.64 6.16
N ALA A 167 12.74 29.20 5.17
CA ALA A 167 12.53 29.96 3.94
C ALA A 167 11.39 30.95 4.19
N ASP A 168 11.49 32.17 3.65
CA ASP A 168 10.39 33.15 3.62
C ASP A 168 9.06 32.47 3.24
N PRO A 169 7.92 32.85 3.83
CA PRO A 169 6.65 32.20 3.57
C PRO A 169 6.23 32.48 2.12
N GLU A 170 6.65 31.61 1.21
CA GLU A 170 6.21 31.61 -0.17
C GLU A 170 4.68 31.48 -0.13
N LYS A 171 3.99 32.47 -0.70
CA LYS A 171 2.54 32.51 -0.70
C LYS A 171 2.02 31.22 -1.34
N PRO A 172 1.10 30.48 -0.69
CA PRO A 172 0.59 29.25 -1.26
C PRO A 172 0.00 29.46 -2.66
N PRO A 173 0.22 28.52 -3.60
CA PRO A 173 -0.25 28.65 -4.98
C PRO A 173 -1.79 28.59 -5.08
N PHE A 174 -2.47 28.04 -4.08
CA PHE A 174 -3.92 28.02 -3.96
C PHE A 174 -4.33 27.86 -2.49
N ILE A 175 -5.61 28.11 -2.22
CA ILE A 175 -6.27 27.79 -0.95
C ILE A 175 -7.42 26.80 -1.24
N GLY A 176 -7.62 25.84 -0.34
CA GLY A 176 -8.59 24.74 -0.48
C GLY A 176 -7.92 23.42 -0.82
N THR A 177 -8.72 22.43 -1.21
CA THR A 177 -8.26 21.08 -1.57
C THR A 177 -8.09 20.95 -3.08
N ARG A 178 -7.03 20.26 -3.50
CA ARG A 178 -6.80 19.81 -4.87
C ARG A 178 -6.50 18.32 -4.89
N LEU A 179 -6.94 17.64 -5.94
CA LEU A 179 -6.61 16.24 -6.20
C LEU A 179 -5.51 16.13 -7.26
N PHE A 180 -4.67 15.10 -7.20
CA PHE A 180 -3.63 14.85 -8.20
C PHE A 180 -3.28 13.36 -8.33
N ASN A 181 -2.73 12.98 -9.50
CA ASN A 181 -2.32 11.62 -9.82
C ASN A 181 -1.07 11.59 -10.72
N PHE A 182 0.03 11.04 -10.21
CA PHE A 182 1.25 10.88 -11.00
C PHE A 182 1.20 9.72 -12.01
N LEU A 183 0.47 8.65 -11.73
CA LEU A 183 0.59 7.39 -12.47
C LEU A 183 -0.22 7.36 -13.77
N GLY A 184 -1.17 8.29 -13.94
CA GLY A 184 -2.16 8.19 -15.00
C GLY A 184 -3.09 6.99 -14.80
N GLY A 185 -4.29 7.04 -15.38
CA GLY A 185 -5.36 6.07 -15.13
C GLY A 185 -6.58 6.70 -14.46
N SER A 186 -7.61 5.89 -14.21
CA SER A 186 -8.88 6.34 -13.65
C SER A 186 -8.79 6.77 -12.17
N GLY A 187 -7.71 6.47 -11.45
CA GLY A 187 -7.60 6.71 -10.00
C GLY A 187 -6.77 7.91 -9.57
N THR A 188 -7.40 8.93 -8.98
CA THR A 188 -6.69 9.97 -8.20
C THR A 188 -6.17 9.44 -6.87
N GLY A 189 -4.88 9.10 -6.82
CA GLY A 189 -4.27 8.50 -5.64
C GLY A 189 -4.04 9.45 -4.46
N GLN A 190 -4.01 10.78 -4.66
CA GLN A 190 -3.60 11.73 -3.62
C GLN A 190 -4.40 13.03 -3.61
N SER A 191 -4.44 13.69 -2.44
CA SER A 191 -5.01 15.03 -2.26
C SER A 191 -4.06 15.94 -1.49
N ILE A 192 -4.12 17.24 -1.77
CA ILE A 192 -3.43 18.29 -1.03
C ILE A 192 -4.42 19.38 -0.65
N ALA A 193 -4.47 19.74 0.63
CA ALA A 193 -5.30 20.83 1.14
C ALA A 193 -4.42 21.90 1.75
N ILE A 194 -4.61 23.17 1.37
CA ILE A 194 -3.92 24.32 1.95
C ILE A 194 -4.96 25.30 2.53
N ALA A 195 -4.88 25.56 3.83
CA ALA A 195 -5.75 26.50 4.53
C ALA A 195 -5.21 27.95 4.42
N PRO A 196 -6.06 28.98 4.67
CA PRO A 196 -5.65 30.38 4.61
C PRO A 196 -4.46 30.75 5.50
N ASP A 197 -4.28 30.04 6.62
CA ASP A 197 -3.18 30.23 7.56
C ASP A 197 -1.90 29.47 7.16
N GLY A 198 -1.87 28.90 5.95
CA GLY A 198 -0.78 28.10 5.42
C GLY A 198 -0.76 26.66 5.92
N THR A 199 -1.70 26.21 6.76
CA THR A 199 -1.75 24.81 7.18
C THR A 199 -2.01 23.91 5.98
N THR A 200 -1.13 22.95 5.75
CA THR A 200 -1.10 22.08 4.57
C THR A 200 -1.19 20.62 4.98
N ILE A 201 -2.09 19.88 4.35
CA ILE A 201 -2.26 18.43 4.55
C ILE A 201 -2.16 17.75 3.19
N VAL A 202 -1.29 16.73 3.08
CA VAL A 202 -1.25 15.83 1.92
C VAL A 202 -1.72 14.46 2.36
N LYS A 203 -2.60 13.85 1.56
CA LYS A 203 -3.12 12.50 1.83
C LYS A 203 -2.91 11.60 0.62
N LEU A 204 -2.61 10.33 0.90
CA LEU A 204 -2.86 9.24 -0.02
C LEU A 204 -4.29 8.76 0.21
N ASN A 205 -5.13 8.83 -0.81
CA ASN A 205 -6.53 8.42 -0.71
C ASN A 205 -6.63 6.95 -1.13
N GLY A 206 -6.99 6.06 -0.19
CA GLY A 206 -7.35 4.68 -0.45
C GLY A 206 -8.87 4.50 -0.56
N THR A 207 -9.29 3.27 -0.88
CA THR A 207 -10.70 2.89 -1.08
C THR A 207 -11.54 3.03 0.19
N PHE A 208 -10.97 2.72 1.36
CA PHE A 208 -11.68 2.74 2.64
C PHE A 208 -11.16 3.79 3.61
N GLU A 209 -9.87 4.13 3.50
CA GLU A 209 -9.23 5.12 4.37
C GLU A 209 -8.17 5.91 3.61
N SER A 210 -7.86 7.10 4.14
CA SER A 210 -6.78 7.93 3.61
C SER A 210 -5.66 8.02 4.63
N SER A 211 -4.42 7.86 4.20
CA SER A 211 -3.25 8.07 5.04
C SER A 211 -2.71 9.48 4.87
N ILE A 212 -2.36 10.14 5.98
CA ILE A 212 -1.73 11.47 5.94
C ILE A 212 -0.24 11.28 5.61
N GLN A 213 0.19 11.87 4.51
CA GLN A 213 1.59 11.86 4.09
C GLN A 213 2.33 13.13 4.49
N TYR A 214 1.59 14.19 4.82
CA TYR A 214 2.15 15.45 5.32
C TYR A 214 1.11 16.20 6.14
N ASN A 215 1.50 16.75 7.29
CA ASN A 215 0.72 17.74 8.03
C ASN A 215 1.67 18.80 8.61
N GLY A 216 1.50 20.06 8.20
CA GLY A 216 2.40 21.13 8.62
C GLY A 216 2.08 22.48 7.98
N LYS A 217 3.03 23.41 8.02
CA LYS A 217 2.91 24.69 7.32
C LYS A 217 3.41 24.56 5.89
N PHE A 218 2.71 25.21 4.96
CA PHE A 218 3.05 25.20 3.54
C PHE A 218 4.53 25.51 3.35
N SER A 219 5.17 24.66 2.57
CA SER A 219 6.54 24.81 2.10
C SER A 219 6.58 24.33 0.66
N ASN A 220 7.53 24.82 -0.12
CA ASN A 220 7.70 24.39 -1.49
C ASN A 220 9.20 24.27 -1.76
N PRO A 221 9.76 23.05 -1.85
CA PRO A 221 9.06 21.77 -1.87
C PRO A 221 8.48 21.35 -0.51
N ILE A 222 7.38 20.59 -0.55
CA ILE A 222 6.81 19.88 0.61
C ILE A 222 7.59 18.57 0.77
N ILE A 223 8.23 18.36 1.90
CA ILE A 223 8.89 17.08 2.21
C ILE A 223 7.89 16.17 2.91
N LEU A 224 7.60 15.01 2.33
CA LEU A 224 6.64 14.07 2.90
C LEU A 224 7.15 13.49 4.22
N GLN A 225 6.22 13.32 5.16
CA GLN A 225 6.44 12.79 6.50
C GLN A 225 6.11 11.29 6.59
N ASP A 226 5.79 10.64 5.46
CA ASP A 226 5.47 9.21 5.33
C ASP A 226 6.71 8.30 5.30
N GLY A 227 7.85 8.80 5.80
CA GLY A 227 9.12 8.08 5.81
C GLY A 227 9.78 7.90 4.44
N SER A 228 9.12 8.21 3.32
CA SER A 228 9.65 7.99 1.96
C SER A 228 10.89 8.84 1.63
N GLY A 229 11.06 9.96 2.34
CA GLY A 229 12.05 10.97 2.01
C GLY A 229 11.78 11.68 0.68
N LEU A 230 10.62 11.46 0.05
CA LEU A 230 10.22 12.12 -1.18
C LEU A 230 9.67 13.50 -0.88
N GLY A 231 9.70 14.34 -1.92
CA GLY A 231 9.11 15.67 -1.87
C GLY A 231 8.02 15.86 -2.92
N LEU A 232 7.23 16.91 -2.74
CA LEU A 232 6.31 17.43 -3.74
C LEU A 232 6.71 18.87 -4.06
N LEU A 233 6.94 19.17 -5.33
CA LEU A 233 7.20 20.51 -5.82
C LEU A 233 5.96 21.02 -6.53
N LEU A 234 5.43 22.16 -6.08
CA LEU A 234 4.34 22.86 -6.76
C LEU A 234 4.95 23.94 -7.65
N LYS A 235 4.72 23.84 -8.96
CA LYS A 235 5.27 24.78 -9.93
C LYS A 235 4.39 24.82 -11.18
N ASP A 236 4.15 26.02 -11.71
CA ASP A 236 3.42 26.24 -12.97
C ASP A 236 2.02 25.58 -13.00
N GLY A 237 1.29 25.62 -11.87
CA GLY A 237 -0.04 24.99 -11.75
C GLY A 237 -0.04 23.47 -11.70
N LYS A 238 1.13 22.84 -11.68
CA LYS A 238 1.32 21.40 -11.56
C LYS A 238 1.98 21.04 -10.23
N ILE A 239 1.91 19.76 -9.92
CA ILE A 239 2.67 19.14 -8.84
C ILE A 239 3.63 18.12 -9.44
N TYR A 240 4.86 18.09 -8.93
CA TYR A 240 5.92 17.17 -9.34
C TYR A 240 6.36 16.33 -8.15
N SER A 241 6.61 15.05 -8.37
CA SER A 241 7.25 14.20 -7.36
C SER A 241 8.76 14.43 -7.37
N LEU A 242 9.36 14.59 -6.20
CA LEU A 242 10.80 14.71 -6.00
C LEU A 242 11.35 13.46 -5.33
N LEU A 243 12.52 13.02 -5.79
CA LEU A 243 13.38 12.07 -5.10
C LEU A 243 13.97 12.69 -3.83
N SER A 244 14.52 11.85 -2.95
CA SER A 244 15.14 12.30 -1.70
C SER A 244 16.38 13.19 -1.87
N ASN A 245 16.97 13.20 -3.07
CA ASN A 245 18.04 14.13 -3.44
C ASN A 245 17.52 15.47 -4.01
N GLY A 246 16.20 15.70 -4.03
CA GLY A 246 15.55 16.89 -4.56
C GLY A 246 15.37 16.93 -6.07
N GLN A 247 15.80 15.90 -6.81
CA GLN A 247 15.59 15.82 -8.27
C GLN A 247 14.15 15.40 -8.58
N ILE A 248 13.60 15.91 -9.69
CA ILE A 248 12.28 15.48 -10.16
C ILE A 248 12.32 14.00 -10.55
N ALA A 249 11.43 13.23 -9.95
CA ALA A 249 11.29 11.80 -10.21
C ALA A 249 10.83 11.54 -11.65
N LYS A 250 11.22 10.38 -12.18
CA LYS A 250 10.83 9.90 -13.51
C LYS A 250 10.26 8.48 -13.42
N GLY A 251 9.50 8.07 -14.42
CA GLY A 251 8.95 6.72 -14.54
C GLY A 251 7.46 6.59 -14.26
N CYS A 252 6.77 7.65 -13.82
CA CYS A 252 5.40 7.51 -13.33
C CYS A 252 4.36 7.16 -14.41
N LYS A 253 4.53 7.61 -15.65
CA LYS A 253 3.65 7.28 -16.79
C LYS A 253 4.41 6.52 -17.89
N GLY A 254 5.42 5.74 -17.49
CA GLY A 254 6.31 5.00 -18.40
C GLY A 254 7.77 5.46 -18.31
N GLU A 255 8.68 4.71 -18.94
CA GLU A 255 10.13 4.90 -18.82
C GLU A 255 10.56 6.32 -19.22
N GLY A 256 11.35 6.97 -18.36
CA GLY A 256 11.89 8.32 -18.60
C GLY A 256 10.89 9.47 -18.50
N THR A 257 9.59 9.20 -18.33
CA THR A 257 8.55 10.25 -18.20
C THR A 257 8.66 10.99 -16.87
N VAL A 258 8.45 12.29 -16.86
CA VAL A 258 8.46 13.09 -15.62
C VAL A 258 7.24 12.74 -14.76
N CYS A 259 7.46 12.56 -13.47
CA CYS A 259 6.39 12.39 -12.50
C CYS A 259 5.71 13.73 -12.19
N GLU A 260 4.81 14.16 -13.08
CA GLU A 260 3.99 15.36 -12.92
C GLU A 260 2.48 15.06 -12.97
N SER A 261 1.70 15.92 -12.33
CA SER A 261 0.23 15.90 -12.37
C SER A 261 -0.33 17.31 -12.36
N SER A 262 -1.48 17.48 -13.00
CA SER A 262 -2.34 18.65 -12.79
C SER A 262 -2.95 18.61 -11.38
N LEU A 263 -3.25 19.79 -10.84
CA LEU A 263 -3.98 19.96 -9.59
C LEU A 263 -5.47 20.20 -9.90
N LEU A 264 -6.32 19.22 -9.64
CA LEU A 264 -7.75 19.26 -9.94
C LEU A 264 -8.52 19.90 -8.79
N GLU A 265 -9.41 20.83 -9.12
CA GLU A 265 -10.34 21.44 -8.15
C GLU A 265 -11.49 20.50 -7.83
N LEU A 266 -11.83 20.39 -6.54
CA LEU A 266 -13.12 19.85 -6.13
C LEU A 266 -14.18 20.91 -6.47
N SER A 267 -15.07 20.58 -7.40
CA SER A 267 -16.19 21.44 -7.72
C SER A 267 -17.24 21.40 -6.61
N SER A 268 -17.80 22.55 -6.28
CA SER A 268 -18.99 22.64 -5.43
C SER A 268 -20.29 22.36 -6.18
N THR A 269 -20.23 22.09 -7.49
CA THR A 269 -21.41 21.71 -8.26
C THR A 269 -21.99 20.41 -7.72
N PRO A 270 -23.29 20.39 -7.37
CA PRO A 270 -23.98 19.16 -6.98
C PRO A 270 -23.73 18.08 -8.02
N ILE A 271 -23.42 16.87 -7.55
CA ILE A 271 -23.32 15.70 -8.41
C ILE A 271 -24.71 15.46 -8.99
N LYS A 272 -24.77 15.29 -10.31
CA LYS A 272 -26.01 15.18 -11.06
C LYS A 272 -26.53 13.75 -10.97
N ASP A 273 -27.83 13.59 -10.79
CA ASP A 273 -28.46 12.27 -10.94
C ASP A 273 -28.21 11.72 -12.35
N GLY A 274 -27.88 10.44 -12.43
CA GLY A 274 -27.60 9.80 -13.71
C GLY A 274 -26.76 8.55 -13.61
N PHE A 275 -26.50 7.97 -14.78
CA PHE A 275 -25.61 6.83 -14.95
C PHE A 275 -24.26 7.33 -15.41
N TYR A 276 -23.27 7.15 -14.56
CA TYR A 276 -21.88 7.40 -14.85
C TYR A 276 -21.21 6.09 -15.22
N ILE A 277 -20.24 6.13 -16.13
CA ILE A 277 -19.49 4.97 -16.57
C ILE A 277 -18.00 5.28 -16.62
N LEU A 278 -17.20 4.23 -16.43
CA LEU A 278 -15.76 4.25 -16.66
C LEU A 278 -15.44 4.23 -18.17
N GLY A 279 -16.26 3.52 -18.95
CA GLY A 279 -16.07 3.30 -20.38
C GLY A 279 -15.09 2.17 -20.68
N GLY A 280 -15.38 1.38 -21.73
CA GLY A 280 -14.62 0.18 -22.08
C GLY A 280 -14.78 -1.00 -21.11
N THR A 281 -15.69 -0.88 -20.13
CA THR A 281 -16.05 -1.92 -19.16
C THR A 281 -17.58 -1.97 -19.01
N ASP A 282 -18.09 -3.07 -18.46
CA ASP A 282 -19.51 -3.22 -18.10
C ASP A 282 -19.82 -2.69 -16.68
N GLN A 283 -18.93 -1.84 -16.15
CA GLN A 283 -19.08 -1.22 -14.84
C GLN A 283 -19.65 0.19 -14.94
N GLY A 284 -20.53 0.52 -14.01
CA GLY A 284 -21.04 1.87 -13.88
C GLY A 284 -21.40 2.25 -12.46
N LEU A 285 -21.71 3.54 -12.31
CA LEU A 285 -22.09 4.18 -11.08
C LEU A 285 -23.41 4.91 -11.32
N GLU A 286 -24.47 4.53 -10.59
CA GLU A 286 -25.75 5.23 -10.61
C GLU A 286 -25.80 6.21 -9.46
N VAL A 287 -26.06 7.48 -9.75
CA VAL A 287 -26.36 8.52 -8.75
C VAL A 287 -27.85 8.80 -8.74
N ARG A 288 -28.45 8.79 -7.56
CA ARG A 288 -29.83 9.22 -7.34
C ARG A 288 -29.95 10.00 -6.02
N GLY A 289 -30.27 11.29 -6.14
CA GLY A 289 -30.41 12.19 -5.00
C GLY A 289 -29.11 12.33 -4.19
N LYS A 290 -29.11 11.82 -2.96
CA LYS A 290 -27.96 11.89 -2.04
C LYS A 290 -27.24 10.56 -1.87
N GLN A 291 -27.47 9.62 -2.78
CA GLN A 291 -26.87 8.30 -2.72
C GLN A 291 -26.37 7.89 -4.10
N TYR A 292 -25.43 6.96 -4.11
CA TYR A 292 -24.92 6.32 -5.31
C TYR A 292 -24.80 4.81 -5.10
N ARG A 293 -24.71 4.04 -6.18
CA ARG A 293 -24.35 2.62 -6.13
C ARG A 293 -23.56 2.23 -7.37
N TYR A 294 -22.72 1.22 -7.23
CA TYR A 294 -22.08 0.59 -8.38
C TYR A 294 -23.01 -0.45 -9.00
N TYR A 295 -22.81 -0.71 -10.29
CA TYR A 295 -23.38 -1.85 -10.98
C TYR A 295 -22.35 -2.44 -11.94
N ASP A 296 -22.41 -3.75 -12.11
CA ASP A 296 -21.57 -4.53 -13.01
C ASP A 296 -22.38 -5.72 -13.59
N GLU A 297 -21.71 -6.66 -14.26
CA GLU A 297 -22.33 -7.87 -14.82
C GLU A 297 -23.01 -8.74 -13.75
N GLU A 298 -22.60 -8.65 -12.48
CA GLU A 298 -23.21 -9.38 -11.37
C GLU A 298 -24.45 -8.65 -10.83
N GLY A 299 -24.74 -7.46 -11.35
CA GLY A 299 -25.91 -6.65 -11.02
C GLY A 299 -25.59 -5.43 -10.16
N ASN A 300 -26.61 -4.95 -9.44
CA ASN A 300 -26.51 -3.73 -8.64
C ASN A 300 -25.93 -4.01 -7.26
N LYS A 301 -24.94 -3.19 -6.85
CA LYS A 301 -24.42 -3.19 -5.47
C LYS A 301 -25.28 -2.33 -4.54
N GLU A 302 -24.91 -2.29 -3.26
CA GLU A 302 -25.59 -1.52 -2.23
C GLU A 302 -25.47 0.01 -2.45
N TRP A 303 -26.42 0.76 -1.88
CA TRP A 303 -26.41 2.22 -1.93
C TRP A 303 -25.50 2.82 -0.86
N ASN A 304 -24.62 3.70 -1.29
CA ASN A 304 -23.66 4.45 -0.48
C ASN A 304 -24.00 5.95 -0.47
N PRO A 305 -23.57 6.71 0.55
CA PRO A 305 -23.81 8.14 0.63
C PRO A 305 -22.99 8.92 -0.39
N ILE A 306 -23.61 9.87 -1.11
CA ILE A 306 -22.97 10.66 -2.17
C ILE A 306 -21.78 11.49 -1.68
N SER A 307 -21.66 11.72 -0.37
CA SER A 307 -20.52 12.42 0.25
C SER A 307 -19.19 11.68 0.11
N GLU A 308 -19.20 10.40 -0.26
CA GLU A 308 -17.99 9.64 -0.59
C GLU A 308 -17.48 9.95 -2.01
N LEU A 309 -18.32 10.55 -2.86
CA LEU A 309 -17.94 10.97 -4.20
C LEU A 309 -17.43 12.41 -4.21
N ASN A 310 -16.40 12.64 -5.02
CA ASN A 310 -15.82 13.94 -5.27
C ASN A 310 -16.32 14.47 -6.62
N SER A 311 -17.05 15.59 -6.61
CA SER A 311 -17.45 16.30 -7.82
C SER A 311 -16.24 17.00 -8.43
N ILE A 312 -15.86 16.67 -9.66
CA ILE A 312 -14.73 17.33 -10.35
C ILE A 312 -15.25 18.43 -11.26
N LYS A 313 -16.29 18.13 -12.05
CA LYS A 313 -17.05 19.07 -12.89
C LYS A 313 -18.41 18.45 -13.23
N GLU A 314 -19.29 19.20 -13.90
CA GLU A 314 -20.58 18.65 -14.31
C GLU A 314 -20.39 17.35 -15.12
N GLY A 315 -21.05 16.28 -14.67
CA GLY A 315 -20.97 14.97 -15.31
C GLY A 315 -19.64 14.23 -15.11
N LEU A 316 -18.74 14.68 -14.24
CA LEU A 316 -17.50 13.98 -13.88
C LEU A 316 -17.35 13.90 -12.36
N VAL A 317 -17.31 12.67 -11.84
CA VAL A 317 -17.06 12.40 -10.43
C VAL A 317 -15.86 11.49 -10.22
N PHE A 318 -15.32 11.54 -9.03
CA PHE A 318 -14.22 10.68 -8.59
C PHE A 318 -14.59 10.00 -7.28
N ASP A 319 -14.57 8.67 -7.26
CA ASP A 319 -15.00 7.86 -6.10
C ASP A 319 -13.87 7.47 -5.12
N GLY A 320 -12.64 7.97 -5.36
CA GLY A 320 -11.45 7.53 -4.62
C GLY A 320 -10.56 6.55 -5.41
N GLN A 321 -11.06 5.95 -6.48
CA GLN A 321 -10.35 4.98 -7.31
C GLN A 321 -10.52 5.16 -8.82
N ASN A 322 -11.63 5.71 -9.27
CA ASN A 322 -12.04 5.80 -10.66
C ASN A 322 -12.71 7.16 -10.96
N TYR A 323 -12.40 7.72 -12.13
CA TYR A 323 -13.17 8.79 -12.72
C TYR A 323 -14.38 8.18 -13.41
N TRP A 324 -15.56 8.69 -13.08
CA TRP A 324 -16.81 8.28 -13.69
C TRP A 324 -17.42 9.46 -14.43
N CYS A 325 -17.83 9.21 -15.66
CA CYS A 325 -18.37 10.23 -16.56
C CYS A 325 -19.81 9.91 -16.90
N ILE A 326 -20.66 10.92 -16.98
CA ILE A 326 -21.90 10.81 -17.77
C ILE A 326 -21.48 10.84 -19.24
N PRO A 327 -21.63 9.75 -20.00
CA PRO A 327 -21.15 9.70 -21.37
C PRO A 327 -22.06 10.54 -22.28
N PRO A 328 -21.51 11.19 -23.32
CA PRO A 328 -22.29 11.73 -24.42
C PRO A 328 -23.13 10.61 -25.07
N GLN A 329 -24.33 10.96 -25.57
CA GLN A 329 -25.22 9.96 -26.16
C GLN A 329 -24.55 9.24 -27.34
N LYS A 330 -24.51 7.90 -27.28
CA LYS A 330 -24.05 7.00 -28.35
C LYS A 330 -22.56 7.11 -28.70
N GLU A 331 -21.73 7.64 -27.82
CA GLU A 331 -20.27 7.61 -28.00
C GLU A 331 -19.64 6.48 -27.19
N ILE A 332 -18.74 5.74 -27.83
CA ILE A 332 -17.84 4.80 -27.15
C ILE A 332 -16.61 5.59 -26.71
N GLY A 333 -16.13 5.36 -25.50
CA GLY A 333 -15.02 6.11 -24.94
C GLY A 333 -14.65 5.61 -23.56
N VAL A 334 -13.72 6.33 -22.94
CA VAL A 334 -13.25 6.10 -21.57
C VAL A 334 -13.31 7.41 -20.79
N CYS A 335 -13.66 7.32 -19.51
CA CYS A 335 -13.62 8.44 -18.61
C CYS A 335 -12.20 8.65 -18.08
N SER A 336 -11.82 9.92 -17.93
CA SER A 336 -10.53 10.34 -17.38
C SER A 336 -10.68 11.56 -16.48
N GLU A 337 -9.58 11.99 -15.87
CA GLU A 337 -9.51 13.26 -15.14
C GLU A 337 -9.99 14.47 -15.97
N ASN A 338 -9.84 14.39 -17.30
CA ASN A 338 -10.22 15.45 -18.23
C ASN A 338 -11.68 15.30 -18.71
N GLY A 339 -12.41 14.28 -18.28
CA GLY A 339 -13.75 13.93 -18.74
C GLY A 339 -13.74 12.79 -19.77
N TRP A 340 -14.83 12.70 -20.54
CA TRP A 340 -15.03 11.65 -21.53
C TRP A 340 -14.05 11.79 -22.71
N ILE A 341 -13.31 10.73 -22.99
CA ILE A 341 -12.40 10.63 -24.12
C ILE A 341 -13.01 9.63 -25.11
N PRO A 342 -13.49 10.07 -26.28
CA PRO A 342 -14.07 9.17 -27.27
C PRO A 342 -13.01 8.22 -27.86
N SER A 343 -13.39 6.96 -28.03
CA SER A 343 -12.61 5.97 -28.78
C SER A 343 -12.84 6.22 -30.27
N ARG A 344 -11.77 6.47 -31.02
CA ARG A 344 -11.82 6.75 -32.46
C ARG A 344 -11.75 5.50 -33.31
#